data_AF-A0A1B0ESR5-F1
#
_entry.id   AF-A0A1B0ESR5-F1
#
_cell.length_a   1.000
_cell.length_b   1.000
_cell.length_c   1.000
_cell.angle_alpha   90.00
_cell.angle_beta   90.00
_cell.angle_gamma   90.00
#
_symmetry.space_group_name_H-M   'P 1'
#
loop_
_entity.id
_entity.type
_entity.pdbx_description
1 polymer ?
#
loop_
_entity_poly.entity_id
_entity_poly.type
_entity_poly.pdbx_seq_one_letter_code
_entity_poly.pdbx_strand_id
1 'polypeptide(L)'
;MEAELRKFFRGGWIQTPFSVRILDFCKEMTNTQSFTYEVWSGHIFPEDLQCVEKGIKYRHHPFTVKVDFEALVNMEGRYKFTTVFRAYDEDNRLRPEVICLEVPGDIIKV
;
A
#
# COMPACT_ATOMS: atom_id res chain seq x y z
N MET A 1 -2.51 7.69 -4.20
CA MET A 1 -2.69 6.63 -3.19
C MET A 1 -2.31 7.20 -1.84
N GLU A 2 -3.12 6.93 -0.83
CA GLU A 2 -2.87 7.30 0.57
C GLU A 2 -2.90 6.02 1.40
N ALA A 3 -1.88 5.79 2.22
CA ALA A 3 -1.78 4.64 3.09
C ALA A 3 -1.52 5.09 4.52
N GLU A 4 -2.23 4.49 5.46
CA GLU A 4 -2.07 4.74 6.89
C GLU A 4 -1.86 3.44 7.64
N LEU A 5 -0.89 3.44 8.55
CA LEU A 5 -0.75 2.37 9.53
C LEU A 5 -1.61 2.70 10.75
N ARG A 6 -2.51 1.78 11.11
CA ARG A 6 -3.40 1.92 12.27
C ARG A 6 -3.11 0.84 13.29
N LYS A 7 -3.00 1.21 14.57
CA LYS A 7 -2.82 0.29 15.69
C LYS A 7 -4.17 -0.08 16.28
N PHE A 8 -4.39 -1.37 16.55
CA PHE A 8 -5.54 -1.79 17.32
C PHE A 8 -5.29 -1.56 18.81
N PHE A 9 -6.15 -0.77 19.46
CA PHE A 9 -6.04 -0.47 20.88
C PHE A 9 -7.43 -0.38 21.50
N ARG A 10 -7.65 -1.14 22.59
CA ARG A 10 -8.89 -1.15 23.39
C ARG A 10 -10.18 -1.26 22.55
N GLY A 11 -10.19 -2.12 21.54
CA GLY A 11 -11.38 -2.38 20.72
C GLY A 11 -11.54 -1.46 19.51
N GLY A 12 -10.65 -0.48 19.31
CA GLY A 12 -10.69 0.46 18.19
C GLY A 12 -9.38 0.51 17.40
N TRP A 13 -9.46 1.06 16.19
CA TRP A 13 -8.31 1.36 15.35
C TRP A 13 -7.88 2.81 15.54
N ILE A 14 -6.65 3.03 16.01
CA ILE A 14 -6.07 4.35 16.24
C ILE A 14 -5.02 4.61 15.16
N GLN A 15 -5.09 5.78 14.54
CA GLN A 15 -4.10 6.23 13.57
C GLN A 15 -2.73 6.38 14.24
N THR A 16 -1.70 5.88 13.57
CA THR A 16 -0.31 6.10 13.98
C THR A 16 0.29 7.27 13.19
N PRO A 17 1.47 7.81 13.59
CA PRO A 17 2.17 8.81 12.79
C PRO A 17 2.65 8.30 11.42
N PHE A 18 2.61 6.99 11.17
CA PHE A 18 3.07 6.40 9.92
C PHE A 18 1.97 6.47 8.86
N SER A 19 2.14 7.40 7.93
CA SER A 19 1.32 7.55 6.73
C SER A 19 2.19 7.81 5.52
N VAL A 20 1.79 7.27 4.38
CA VAL A 20 2.46 7.48 3.09
C VAL A 20 1.45 8.03 2.10
N ARG A 21 1.86 9.04 1.33
CA ARG A 21 1.07 9.57 0.23
C ARG A 21 1.89 9.50 -1.06
N ILE A 22 1.39 8.72 -2.02
CA ILE A 22 1.97 8.60 -3.35
C ILE A 22 1.08 9.37 -4.32
N LEU A 23 1.62 10.42 -4.92
CA LEU A 23 0.88 11.29 -5.85
C LEU A 23 0.61 10.58 -7.18
N ASP A 24 1.66 9.99 -7.78
CA ASP A 24 1.57 9.26 -9.04
C ASP A 24 1.87 7.78 -8.80
N PHE A 25 0.84 7.04 -8.42
CA PHE A 25 0.96 5.62 -8.11
C PHE A 25 1.32 4.78 -9.35
N CYS A 26 0.81 5.16 -10.52
CA CYS A 26 1.11 4.48 -11.79
C CYS A 26 2.61 4.53 -12.08
N LYS A 27 3.22 5.71 -11.93
CA LYS A 27 4.65 5.89 -12.11
C LYS A 27 5.45 5.07 -11.10
N GLU A 28 5.09 5.11 -9.82
CA GLU A 28 5.81 4.35 -8.80
C GLU A 28 5.76 2.82 -9.04
N MET A 29 4.69 2.30 -9.64
CA MET A 29 4.62 0.87 -9.99
C MET A 29 5.67 0.42 -11.01
N THR A 30 6.26 1.34 -11.78
CA THR A 30 7.28 1.02 -12.80
C THR A 30 8.68 1.48 -12.38
N ASN A 31 8.77 2.34 -11.37
CA ASN A 31 10.01 2.86 -10.85
C ASN A 31 10.70 1.82 -9.98
N THR A 32 11.80 1.23 -10.46
CA THR A 32 12.55 0.17 -9.76
C THR A 32 13.16 0.59 -8.43
N GLN A 33 13.26 1.90 -8.17
CA GLN A 33 13.73 2.45 -6.90
C GLN A 33 12.59 2.80 -5.94
N SER A 34 11.33 2.56 -6.33
CA SER A 34 10.18 2.84 -5.47
C SER A 34 9.92 1.70 -4.50
N PHE A 35 9.43 2.06 -3.32
CA PHE A 35 8.90 1.11 -2.35
C PHE A 35 7.76 0.26 -2.93
N THR A 36 6.94 0.84 -3.83
CA THR A 36 5.83 0.11 -4.47
C THR A 36 6.35 -1.00 -5.38
N TYR A 37 7.43 -0.74 -6.10
CA TYR A 37 8.08 -1.71 -6.98
C TYR A 37 8.77 -2.81 -6.18
N GLU A 38 9.57 -2.43 -5.19
CA GLU A 38 10.29 -3.37 -4.33
C GLU A 38 9.35 -4.33 -3.59
N VAL A 39 8.27 -3.80 -2.98
CA VAL A 39 7.38 -4.59 -2.13
C VAL A 39 6.32 -5.34 -2.93
N TRP A 40 5.97 -4.89 -4.14
CA TRP A 40 4.83 -5.44 -4.86
C TRP A 40 4.99 -5.53 -6.37
N SER A 41 5.06 -4.39 -7.07
CA SER A 41 4.88 -4.41 -8.53
C SER A 41 6.03 -5.05 -9.30
N GLY A 42 7.22 -5.13 -8.71
CA GLY A 42 8.35 -5.90 -9.25
C GLY A 42 8.12 -7.42 -9.27
N HIS A 43 7.10 -7.91 -8.56
CA HIS A 43 6.71 -9.33 -8.57
C HIS A 43 5.59 -9.63 -9.58
N ILE A 44 5.03 -8.62 -10.24
CA ILE A 44 4.02 -8.77 -11.29
C ILE A 44 4.69 -9.27 -12.58
N PHE A 45 4.02 -10.17 -13.31
CA PHE A 45 4.48 -10.57 -14.65
C PHE A 45 4.58 -9.33 -15.56
N PRO A 46 5.67 -9.14 -16.32
CA PRO A 46 5.85 -7.94 -17.14
C PRO A 46 4.69 -7.67 -18.12
N GLU A 47 4.02 -8.72 -18.60
CA GLU A 47 2.87 -8.62 -19.52
C GLU A 47 1.62 -8.05 -18.85
N ASP A 48 1.52 -8.17 -17.52
CA ASP A 48 0.38 -7.69 -16.73
C ASP A 48 0.71 -6.34 -16.05
N LEU A 49 1.95 -5.84 -16.17
CA LEU A 49 2.41 -4.62 -15.52
C LEU A 49 1.88 -3.37 -16.23
N GLN A 50 0.69 -2.96 -15.83
CA GLN A 50 0.01 -1.73 -16.24
C GLN A 50 -0.58 -1.01 -15.03
N CYS A 51 -0.97 0.26 -15.18
CA CYS A 51 -1.54 0.99 -14.05
C CYS A 51 -2.86 0.37 -13.55
N VAL A 52 -3.13 0.56 -12.25
CA VAL A 52 -4.34 0.06 -11.58
C VAL A 52 -5.58 0.70 -12.16
N GLU A 53 -6.38 -0.12 -12.82
CA GLU A 53 -7.68 0.24 -13.37
C GLU A 53 -8.72 -0.84 -13.11
N LYS A 54 -10.00 -0.49 -13.29
CA LYS A 54 -11.10 -1.43 -13.13
C LYS A 54 -11.01 -2.54 -14.19
N GLY A 55 -11.01 -3.79 -13.73
CA GLY A 55 -11.02 -4.97 -14.60
C GLY A 55 -9.63 -5.54 -14.91
N ILE A 56 -8.56 -4.88 -14.45
CA ILE A 56 -7.20 -5.40 -14.61
C ILE A 56 -6.97 -6.58 -13.68
N LYS A 57 -6.24 -7.57 -14.19
CA LYS A 57 -5.78 -8.74 -13.43
C LYS A 57 -4.25 -8.73 -13.42
N TYR A 58 -3.68 -8.83 -12.23
CA TYR A 58 -2.24 -8.98 -12.04
C TYR A 58 -1.94 -10.42 -11.66
N ARG A 59 -1.11 -11.11 -12.44
CA ARG A 59 -0.46 -12.33 -11.99
C ARG A 59 0.85 -11.96 -11.32
N HIS A 60 1.16 -12.65 -10.23
CA HIS A 60 2.41 -12.48 -9.49
C HIS A 60 3.23 -13.75 -9.55
N HIS A 61 4.54 -13.61 -9.63
CA HIS A 61 5.44 -14.67 -9.21
C HIS A 61 5.28 -14.87 -7.70
N PRO A 62 5.31 -16.10 -7.17
CA PRO A 62 5.27 -16.31 -5.72
C PRO A 62 6.40 -15.52 -5.03
N PHE A 63 6.05 -14.72 -4.03
CA PHE A 63 7.00 -13.86 -3.32
C PHE A 63 6.60 -13.71 -1.86
N THR A 64 7.61 -13.41 -1.03
CA THR A 64 7.41 -13.09 0.39
C THR A 64 7.75 -11.64 0.60
N VAL A 65 6.78 -10.86 1.05
CA VAL A 65 7.01 -9.48 1.46
C VAL A 65 7.67 -9.48 2.84
N LYS A 66 8.87 -8.91 2.94
CA LYS A 66 9.53 -8.58 4.20
C LYS A 66 9.69 -7.08 4.27
N VAL A 67 9.18 -6.47 5.33
CA VAL A 67 9.29 -5.03 5.57
C VAL A 67 9.90 -4.86 6.94
N ASP A 68 11.18 -4.50 6.95
CA ASP A 68 11.93 -4.19 8.17
C ASP A 68 12.08 -2.67 8.26
N PHE A 69 11.83 -2.11 9.45
CA PHE A 69 12.00 -0.68 9.69
C PHE A 69 12.52 -0.43 11.10
N GLU A 70 13.35 0.60 11.24
CA GLU A 70 13.83 1.04 12.54
C GLU A 70 12.78 1.92 13.21
N ALA A 71 12.45 1.63 14.47
CA ALA A 71 11.53 2.42 15.27
C ALA A 71 12.19 2.82 16.59
N LEU A 72 12.07 4.10 16.95
CA LEU A 72 12.55 4.64 18.24
C LEU A 72 11.66 4.22 19.42
N VAL A 73 10.49 3.64 19.14
CA VAL A 73 9.49 3.23 20.14
C VAL A 73 9.03 1.80 19.89
N ASN A 74 8.50 1.14 20.92
CA ASN A 74 7.94 -0.20 20.76
C ASN A 74 6.71 -0.18 19.83
N MET A 75 6.84 -0.85 18.68
CA MET A 75 5.82 -0.98 17.65
C MET A 75 5.10 -2.35 17.68
N GLU A 76 5.34 -3.19 18.68
CA GLU A 76 4.70 -4.49 18.79
C GLU A 76 3.19 -4.38 19.00
N GLY A 77 2.48 -5.35 18.41
CA GLY A 77 1.05 -5.54 18.56
C GLY A 77 0.32 -5.68 17.23
N ARG A 78 -1.00 -5.54 17.28
CA ARG A 78 -1.89 -5.70 16.11
C ARG A 78 -2.08 -4.39 15.38
N TYR A 79 -1.84 -4.41 14.07
CA TYR A 79 -1.95 -3.27 13.19
C TYR A 79 -2.78 -3.61 11.94
N LYS A 80 -3.12 -2.58 11.17
CA LYS A 80 -3.54 -2.73 9.78
C LYS A 80 -3.00 -1.60 8.94
N PHE A 81 -2.63 -1.90 7.70
CA PHE A 81 -2.49 -0.89 6.67
C PHE A 81 -3.87 -0.61 6.08
N THR A 82 -4.26 0.66 6.05
CA THR A 82 -5.46 1.13 5.34
C THR A 82 -5.00 1.95 4.15
N THR A 83 -5.19 1.42 2.95
CA THR A 83 -4.76 2.03 1.70
C THR A 83 -5.96 2.46 0.87
N VAL A 84 -5.94 3.71 0.44
CA VAL A 84 -6.99 4.35 -0.33
C VAL A 84 -6.41 4.74 -1.69
N PHE A 85 -6.99 4.17 -2.75
CA PHE A 85 -6.70 4.57 -4.13
C PHE A 85 -7.83 5.44 -4.65
N ARG A 86 -7.45 6.61 -5.14
CA ARG A 86 -8.34 7.56 -5.78
C ARG A 86 -7.74 7.94 -7.12
N ALA A 87 -8.52 7.76 -8.17
CA ALA A 87 -8.13 8.08 -9.54
C ALA A 87 -8.56 9.51 -9.90
N TYR A 88 -7.87 10.09 -10.87
CA TYR A 88 -8.28 11.31 -11.55
C TYR A 88 -9.04 10.96 -12.83
N ASP A 89 -9.98 11.80 -13.24
CA ASP A 89 -10.61 11.73 -14.56
C ASP A 89 -9.80 12.49 -15.61
N GLU A 90 -10.30 12.52 -16.86
CA GLU A 90 -9.65 13.19 -17.99
C GLU A 90 -9.50 14.71 -17.79
N ASP A 91 -10.35 15.31 -16.95
CA ASP A 91 -10.31 16.73 -16.57
C ASP A 91 -9.44 16.99 -15.32
N ASN A 92 -8.67 15.99 -14.87
CA ASN A 92 -7.83 16.02 -13.67
C ASN A 92 -8.62 16.29 -12.38
N ARG A 93 -9.87 15.84 -12.31
CA ARG A 93 -10.71 15.90 -11.10
C ARG A 93 -10.72 14.55 -10.41
N LEU A 94 -10.82 14.58 -9.08
CA LEU A 94 -10.89 13.35 -8.30
C LEU A 94 -12.20 12.62 -8.58
N ARG A 95 -12.06 11.35 -8.98
CA ARG A 95 -13.21 10.47 -9.18
C ARG A 95 -13.92 10.18 -7.85
N PRO A 96 -15.25 10.01 -7.87
CA PRO A 96 -16.00 9.63 -6.68
C PRO A 96 -15.72 8.18 -6.29
N GLU A 97 -15.36 7.32 -7.24
CA GLU A 97 -15.01 5.93 -6.94
C GLU A 97 -13.66 5.85 -6.23
N VAL A 98 -13.64 5.05 -5.15
CA VAL A 98 -12.46 4.85 -4.31
C VAL A 98 -12.28 3.36 -4.09
N ILE A 99 -11.05 2.87 -4.21
CA ILE A 99 -10.70 1.51 -3.80
C ILE A 99 -10.08 1.62 -2.42
N CYS A 100 -10.64 0.90 -1.44
CA CYS A 100 -10.10 0.81 -0.10
C CYS A 100 -9.60 -0.62 0.14
N LEU A 101 -8.34 -0.76 0.53
CA LEU A 101 -7.71 -2.01 0.89
C LEU A 101 -7.29 -1.95 2.36
N GLU A 102 -7.70 -2.94 3.14
CA GLU A 102 -7.23 -3.11 4.51
C GLU A 102 -6.43 -4.40 4.64
N VAL A 103 -5.20 -4.29 5.12
CA VAL A 103 -4.31 -5.43 5.36
C VAL A 103 -3.99 -5.50 6.85
N PRO A 104 -4.72 -6.32 7.64
CA PRO A 104 -4.42 -6.53 9.04
C PRO A 104 -3.18 -7.42 9.22
N GLY A 105 -2.42 -7.18 10.28
CA GLY A 105 -1.24 -7.98 10.63
C GLY A 105 -0.72 -7.66 12.03
N ASP A 106 0.23 -8.46 12.50
CA ASP A 106 0.91 -8.23 13.78
C ASP A 106 2.35 -7.82 13.52
N ILE A 107 2.78 -6.73 14.14
CA ILE A 107 4.19 -6.31 14.15
C ILE A 107 4.84 -6.97 15.36
N ILE A 108 5.93 -7.69 15.10
CA ILE A 108 6.77 -8.34 16.11
C ILE A 108 8.15 -7.71 16.11
N LYS A 109 8.82 -7.73 17.25
CA LYS A 109 10.24 -7.39 17.32
C LYS A 109 11.08 -8.53 16.72
N VAL A 110 11.99 -8.18 15.81
CA VAL A 110 12.98 -9.11 15.20
C VAL A 110 14.30 -9.02 15.95
#